data_AF-A0A929BQN2-F1
#
_entry.id   AF-A0A929BQN2-F1
#
_cell.length_a   1.000
_cell.length_b   1.000
_cell.length_c   1.000
_cell.angle_alpha   90.00
_cell.angle_beta   90.00
_cell.angle_gamma   90.00
#
_symmetry.space_group_name_H-M   'P 1'
#
loop_
_entity.id
_entity.type
_entity.pdbx_description
1 polymer ?
#
loop_
_entity_poly.entity_id
_entity_poly.type
_entity_poly.pdbx_seq_one_letter_code
_entity_poly.pdbx_strand_id
1 'polypeptide(L)'
;LNEGAITEEVTAETLYHLLERRAINPRLTAKDFRFLRTFGILREGVEYDDGYLVLEDGTQIEADLNQEVCADRLLAQCLGRRMANGAIVHGAFFLGPQVFYDWLNAMPKEKRRLIHMKSVTRVNQLYGHEELDRLHRKDARFVNTAMMMTLFGGAVSDQLADGRVVSGVGGQYNFVSMAHALPDGHALLQLRSTREERGRPHSSIVFNYGHITIPRHLRDILITEYGIADLRGKTDSEVAAALIEVADSRFQDALVRKAKQAGKLRKDYKVPEQFRNNYPETIQAHMARLRSEGLFQPLPFGTDFTDEELVLGKALKSLKNKAASKRRILQLLLRPAGRSGGALEPYLRRMGLEAPKTLEERLYARLLRAELGSLMSS
;
A
#
# COMPACT_ATOMS: atom_id res chain seq x y z
N LEU A 1 21.77 12.71 -12.48
CA LEU A 1 20.40 12.80 -11.93
C LEU A 1 20.42 12.83 -10.40
N ASN A 2 20.75 11.73 -9.71
CA ASN A 2 20.73 11.70 -8.24
C ASN A 2 21.68 12.71 -7.56
N GLU A 3 22.79 13.05 -8.21
CA GLU A 3 23.75 14.07 -7.75
C GLU A 3 23.33 15.51 -8.11
N GLY A 4 22.19 15.71 -8.77
CA GLY A 4 21.75 17.02 -9.25
C GLY A 4 22.48 17.55 -10.50
N ALA A 5 23.51 16.86 -10.99
CA ALA A 5 24.31 17.28 -12.15
C ALA A 5 23.51 17.39 -13.48
N ILE A 6 22.39 16.69 -13.59
CA ILE A 6 21.48 16.81 -14.73
C ILE A 6 20.08 17.07 -14.15
N THR A 7 19.40 18.10 -14.66
CA THR A 7 18.02 18.45 -14.29
C THR A 7 17.04 18.01 -15.38
N GLU A 8 15.78 18.40 -15.26
CA GLU A 8 14.79 18.16 -16.31
C GLU A 8 14.95 19.11 -17.51
N GLU A 9 15.73 20.17 -17.38
CA GLU A 9 16.07 21.07 -18.50
C GLU A 9 17.27 20.52 -19.24
N VAL A 10 17.17 20.48 -20.56
CA VAL A 10 18.25 20.00 -21.42
C VAL A 10 19.15 21.17 -21.77
N THR A 11 20.43 21.04 -21.45
CA THR A 11 21.47 22.07 -21.72
C THR A 11 22.72 21.41 -22.28
N ALA A 12 23.73 22.20 -22.64
CA ALA A 12 25.03 21.67 -23.05
C ALA A 12 25.67 20.78 -21.96
N GLU A 13 25.55 21.19 -20.70
CA GLU A 13 26.03 20.43 -19.53
C GLU A 13 25.41 19.03 -19.46
N THR A 14 24.18 18.84 -19.93
CA THR A 14 23.55 17.53 -20.01
C THR A 14 24.39 16.56 -20.86
N LEU A 15 24.85 16.99 -22.06
CA LEU A 15 25.67 16.16 -22.94
C LEU A 15 27.07 15.96 -22.37
N TYR A 16 27.69 17.00 -21.82
CA TYR A 16 29.03 16.89 -21.24
C TYR A 16 29.08 15.93 -20.07
N HIS A 17 28.08 15.96 -19.18
CA HIS A 17 27.99 14.99 -18.09
C HIS A 17 27.76 13.56 -18.58
N LEU A 18 27.03 13.38 -19.69
CA LEU A 18 26.85 12.05 -20.31
C LEU A 18 28.14 11.54 -20.94
N LEU A 19 28.93 12.40 -21.59
CA LEU A 19 30.25 12.06 -22.13
C LEU A 19 31.25 11.72 -21.02
N GLU A 20 31.35 12.56 -20.01
CA GLU A 20 32.22 12.38 -18.84
C GLU A 20 31.97 11.03 -18.16
N ARG A 21 30.68 10.65 -18.04
CA ARG A 21 30.24 9.36 -17.46
C ARG A 21 30.19 8.21 -18.46
N ARG A 22 30.62 8.44 -19.71
CA ARG A 22 30.64 7.44 -20.80
C ARG A 22 29.27 6.81 -21.08
N ALA A 23 28.20 7.56 -20.85
CA ALA A 23 26.84 7.15 -21.19
C ALA A 23 26.56 7.26 -22.71
N ILE A 24 27.32 8.12 -23.39
CA ILE A 24 27.36 8.28 -24.84
C ILE A 24 28.81 8.37 -25.33
N ASN A 25 29.04 8.11 -26.61
CA ASN A 25 30.35 8.22 -27.22
C ASN A 25 30.60 9.66 -27.73
N PRO A 26 31.87 10.14 -27.76
CA PRO A 26 32.20 11.43 -28.38
C PRO A 26 31.78 11.50 -29.85
N ARG A 27 32.05 10.44 -30.62
CA ARG A 27 31.42 10.22 -31.92
C ARG A 27 30.14 9.43 -31.71
N LEU A 28 28.99 10.09 -31.78
CA LEU A 28 27.69 9.51 -31.49
C LEU A 28 27.41 8.37 -32.46
N THR A 29 27.00 7.24 -31.89
CA THR A 29 26.51 6.10 -32.65
C THR A 29 24.99 6.20 -32.83
N ALA A 30 24.42 5.36 -33.71
CA ALA A 30 22.97 5.21 -33.81
C ALA A 30 22.31 4.81 -32.46
N LYS A 31 23.05 4.10 -31.58
CA LYS A 31 22.57 3.76 -30.24
C LYS A 31 22.50 5.00 -29.34
N ASP A 32 23.53 5.84 -29.37
CA ASP A 32 23.58 7.09 -28.60
C ASP A 32 22.50 8.05 -29.08
N PHE A 33 22.33 8.20 -30.39
CA PHE A 33 21.24 8.99 -30.97
C PHE A 33 19.87 8.52 -30.48
N ARG A 34 19.58 7.21 -30.54
CA ARG A 34 18.31 6.66 -30.02
C ARG A 34 18.14 6.94 -28.54
N PHE A 35 19.18 6.81 -27.74
CA PHE A 35 19.16 7.13 -26.31
C PHE A 35 18.83 8.61 -26.08
N LEU A 36 19.56 9.52 -26.75
CA LEU A 36 19.37 10.96 -26.60
C LEU A 36 18.00 11.44 -27.10
N ARG A 37 17.49 10.89 -28.21
CA ARG A 37 16.13 11.15 -28.70
C ARG A 37 15.07 10.59 -27.75
N THR A 38 15.27 9.38 -27.21
CA THR A 38 14.33 8.76 -26.26
C THR A 38 14.13 9.62 -25.03
N PHE A 39 15.18 10.23 -24.50
CA PHE A 39 15.09 11.08 -23.31
C PHE A 39 14.90 12.56 -23.63
N GLY A 40 14.59 12.93 -24.88
CA GLY A 40 14.31 14.31 -25.27
C GLY A 40 15.54 15.24 -25.23
N ILE A 41 16.75 14.69 -25.09
CA ILE A 41 18.00 15.46 -25.11
C ILE A 41 18.25 15.98 -26.52
N LEU A 42 17.97 15.17 -27.54
CA LEU A 42 17.87 15.64 -28.92
C LEU A 42 16.39 15.95 -29.25
N ARG A 43 16.14 17.10 -29.88
CA ARG A 43 14.79 17.56 -30.23
C ARG A 43 14.13 16.67 -31.28
N GLU A 44 12.80 16.74 -31.35
CA GLU A 44 12.06 16.12 -32.45
C GLU A 44 12.45 16.72 -33.81
N GLY A 45 12.41 15.92 -34.87
CA GLY A 45 12.84 16.32 -36.21
C GLY A 45 14.33 16.10 -36.54
N VAL A 46 15.18 15.79 -35.55
CA VAL A 46 16.57 15.37 -35.81
C VAL A 46 16.58 13.88 -36.13
N GLU A 47 17.19 13.52 -37.25
CA GLU A 47 17.44 12.14 -37.69
C GLU A 47 18.94 11.79 -37.62
N TYR A 48 19.26 10.50 -37.68
CA TYR A 48 20.64 10.01 -37.71
C TYR A 48 20.86 9.20 -38.97
N ASP A 49 21.86 9.59 -39.75
CA ASP A 49 22.28 8.93 -40.98
C ASP A 49 23.80 8.78 -41.00
N ASP A 50 24.28 7.54 -40.94
CA ASP A 50 25.69 7.14 -41.01
C ASP A 50 26.72 8.09 -40.36
N GLY A 51 26.51 8.46 -39.10
CA GLY A 51 27.43 9.34 -38.37
C GLY A 51 27.15 10.83 -38.52
N TYR A 52 26.03 11.20 -39.14
CA TYR A 52 25.53 12.57 -39.24
C TYR A 52 24.18 12.71 -38.55
N LEU A 53 23.98 13.87 -37.92
CA LEU A 53 22.67 14.35 -37.51
C LEU A 53 22.08 15.17 -38.66
N VAL A 54 20.89 14.80 -39.10
CA VAL A 54 20.18 15.44 -40.20
C VAL A 54 19.01 16.23 -39.64
N LEU A 55 18.94 17.52 -39.95
CA LEU A 55 17.84 18.41 -39.57
C LEU A 55 16.73 18.40 -40.63
N GLU A 56 15.54 18.90 -40.26
CA GLU A 56 14.37 18.94 -41.15
C GLU A 56 14.57 19.76 -42.44
N ASP A 57 15.49 20.73 -42.42
CA ASP A 57 15.86 21.54 -43.59
C ASP A 57 16.93 20.87 -44.48
N GLY A 58 17.30 19.62 -44.17
CA GLY A 58 18.33 18.85 -44.87
C GLY A 58 19.76 19.15 -44.41
N THR A 59 19.94 20.05 -43.43
CA THR A 59 21.26 20.36 -42.88
C THR A 59 21.88 19.13 -42.23
N GLN A 60 23.11 18.80 -42.62
CA GLN A 60 23.90 17.73 -42.01
C GLN A 60 24.96 18.29 -41.05
N ILE A 61 25.07 17.65 -39.89
CA ILE A 61 26.07 17.93 -38.86
C ILE A 61 26.76 16.60 -38.55
N GLU A 62 28.07 16.51 -38.73
CA GLU A 62 28.80 15.30 -38.32
C GLU A 62 28.61 15.09 -36.82
N ALA A 63 28.24 13.87 -36.42
CA ALA A 63 27.88 13.53 -35.05
C ALA A 63 29.14 13.28 -34.19
N ASP A 64 30.14 14.15 -34.30
CA ASP A 64 31.43 14.06 -33.61
C ASP A 64 31.63 15.26 -32.67
N LEU A 65 31.44 15.02 -31.38
CA LEU A 65 31.59 16.00 -30.31
C LEU A 65 33.07 16.34 -30.01
N ASN A 66 34.05 15.66 -30.62
CA ASN A 66 35.46 16.06 -30.52
C ASN A 66 35.81 17.21 -31.47
N GLN A 67 34.97 17.45 -32.49
CA GLN A 67 35.14 18.54 -33.43
C GLN A 67 34.35 19.75 -32.91
N GLU A 68 35.06 20.80 -32.48
CA GLU A 68 34.46 22.01 -31.86
C GLU A 68 33.32 22.58 -32.71
N VAL A 69 33.53 22.72 -34.02
CA VAL A 69 32.52 23.22 -34.97
C VAL A 69 31.26 22.33 -35.01
N CYS A 70 31.42 21.01 -34.92
CA CYS A 70 30.29 20.08 -34.95
C CYS A 70 29.54 20.08 -33.61
N ALA A 71 30.28 20.11 -32.50
CA ALA A 71 29.73 20.22 -31.16
C ALA A 71 28.90 21.50 -31.00
N ASP A 72 29.42 22.65 -31.40
CA ASP A 72 28.72 23.93 -31.32
C ASP A 72 27.42 23.93 -32.13
N ARG A 73 27.45 23.39 -33.35
CA ARG A 73 26.25 23.27 -34.20
C ARG A 73 25.22 22.34 -33.58
N LEU A 74 25.64 21.21 -33.03
CA LEU A 74 24.75 20.28 -32.34
C LEU A 74 24.10 20.94 -31.11
N LEU A 75 24.88 21.62 -30.29
CA LEU A 75 24.39 22.31 -29.09
C LEU A 75 23.40 23.42 -29.44
N ALA A 76 23.67 24.18 -30.49
CA ALA A 76 22.81 25.28 -30.92
C ALA A 76 21.52 24.80 -31.63
N GLN A 77 21.56 23.69 -32.37
CA GLN A 77 20.51 23.34 -33.32
C GLN A 77 19.81 22.01 -33.03
N CYS A 78 20.42 21.09 -32.29
CA CYS A 78 19.89 19.73 -32.14
C CYS A 78 19.30 19.43 -30.76
N LEU A 79 19.58 20.27 -29.74
CA LEU A 79 19.10 20.01 -28.38
C LEU A 79 17.59 20.20 -28.24
N GLY A 80 16.98 19.31 -27.46
CA GLY A 80 15.63 19.50 -26.92
C GLY A 80 15.60 20.53 -25.81
N ARG A 81 14.39 20.88 -25.34
CA ARG A 81 14.22 21.85 -24.23
C ARG A 81 14.14 21.18 -22.86
N ARG A 82 13.47 20.02 -22.78
CA ARG A 82 13.27 19.28 -21.54
C ARG A 82 13.40 17.78 -21.76
N MET A 83 13.81 17.10 -20.70
CA MET A 83 13.88 15.66 -20.63
C MET A 83 12.48 15.06 -20.88
N ALA A 84 12.45 13.96 -21.62
CA ALA A 84 11.23 13.23 -21.97
C ALA A 84 11.25 11.80 -21.41
N ASN A 85 10.09 11.14 -21.44
CA ASN A 85 9.91 9.73 -21.05
C ASN A 85 10.32 9.41 -19.59
N GLY A 86 10.17 10.39 -18.69
CA GLY A 86 10.23 10.18 -17.25
C GLY A 86 9.04 9.36 -16.72
N ALA A 87 9.23 8.73 -15.56
CA ALA A 87 8.20 7.97 -14.88
C ALA A 87 7.98 8.53 -13.48
N ILE A 88 6.71 8.68 -13.07
CA ILE A 88 6.35 8.96 -11.66
C ILE A 88 6.03 7.65 -10.95
N VAL A 89 5.43 6.68 -11.65
CA VAL A 89 5.03 5.39 -11.07
C VAL A 89 5.39 4.25 -12.02
N HIS A 90 5.97 3.19 -11.49
CA HIS A 90 6.03 1.88 -12.14
C HIS A 90 4.93 0.99 -11.54
N GLY A 91 3.90 0.67 -12.33
CA GLY A 91 2.76 -0.14 -11.91
C GLY A 91 2.73 -1.51 -12.59
N ALA A 92 2.22 -2.53 -11.91
CA ALA A 92 2.01 -3.84 -12.53
C ALA A 92 0.56 -4.04 -13.01
N PHE A 93 -0.39 -3.55 -12.22
CA PHE A 93 -1.82 -3.55 -12.53
C PHE A 93 -2.51 -2.47 -11.69
N PHE A 94 -3.77 -2.19 -12.01
CA PHE A 94 -4.66 -1.34 -11.21
C PHE A 94 -5.77 -2.21 -10.63
N LEU A 95 -6.12 -1.97 -9.38
CA LEU A 95 -7.26 -2.60 -8.73
C LEU A 95 -7.94 -1.56 -7.82
N GLY A 96 -9.22 -1.33 -8.07
CA GLY A 96 -10.02 -0.38 -7.32
C GLY A 96 -11.47 -0.37 -7.79
N PRO A 97 -12.30 0.53 -7.24
CA PRO A 97 -13.68 0.72 -7.68
C PRO A 97 -13.78 1.39 -9.05
N GLN A 98 -14.96 1.38 -9.66
CA GLN A 98 -15.23 2.00 -10.96
C GLN A 98 -14.83 3.47 -11.01
N VAL A 99 -15.12 4.24 -9.96
CA VAL A 99 -14.73 5.66 -9.86
C VAL A 99 -13.21 5.87 -9.97
N PHE A 100 -12.40 4.90 -9.53
CA PHE A 100 -10.95 4.96 -9.70
C PHE A 100 -10.55 4.74 -11.16
N TYR A 101 -11.19 3.80 -11.86
CA TYR A 101 -10.97 3.59 -13.30
C TYR A 101 -11.45 4.78 -14.13
N ASP A 102 -12.60 5.38 -13.79
CA ASP A 102 -13.11 6.58 -14.45
C ASP A 102 -12.14 7.75 -14.28
N TRP A 103 -11.58 7.93 -13.07
CA TRP A 103 -10.52 8.91 -12.82
C TRP A 103 -9.26 8.66 -13.67
N LEU A 104 -8.80 7.40 -13.77
CA LEU A 104 -7.67 7.05 -14.64
C LEU A 104 -7.97 7.34 -16.13
N ASN A 105 -9.20 7.04 -16.57
CA ASN A 105 -9.66 7.27 -17.94
C ASN A 105 -9.87 8.75 -18.30
N ALA A 106 -10.22 9.57 -17.31
CA ALA A 106 -10.34 11.03 -17.46
C ALA A 106 -8.98 11.75 -17.37
N MET A 107 -7.93 11.10 -16.84
CA MET A 107 -6.60 11.71 -16.68
C MET A 107 -6.01 12.13 -18.04
N PRO A 108 -5.48 13.37 -18.19
CA PRO A 108 -4.81 13.80 -19.42
C PRO A 108 -3.72 12.83 -19.86
N LYS A 109 -3.59 12.63 -21.18
CA LYS A 109 -2.71 11.62 -21.77
C LYS A 109 -1.25 11.81 -21.35
N GLU A 110 -0.82 13.05 -21.21
CA GLU A 110 0.54 13.46 -20.81
C GLU A 110 0.84 12.98 -19.38
N LYS A 111 -0.11 13.14 -18.46
CA LYS A 111 0.01 12.65 -17.08
C LYS A 111 -0.09 11.13 -17.01
N ARG A 112 -1.02 10.54 -17.77
CA ARG A 112 -1.20 9.08 -17.82
C ARG A 112 0.05 8.36 -18.33
N ARG A 113 0.76 8.95 -19.29
CA ARG A 113 2.04 8.45 -19.82
C ARG A 113 3.15 8.37 -18.77
N LEU A 114 3.08 9.15 -17.69
CA LEU A 114 4.06 9.07 -16.58
C LEU A 114 3.85 7.85 -15.68
N ILE A 115 2.75 7.09 -15.86
CA ILE A 115 2.53 5.81 -15.21
C ILE A 115 3.01 4.70 -16.15
N HIS A 116 4.19 4.16 -15.89
CA HIS A 116 4.75 3.09 -16.69
C HIS A 116 4.27 1.74 -16.18
N MET A 117 3.41 1.10 -16.97
CA MET A 117 3.03 -0.29 -16.71
C MET A 117 4.19 -1.22 -17.07
N LYS A 118 4.58 -2.08 -16.12
CA LYS A 118 5.67 -3.07 -16.23
C LYS A 118 5.16 -4.44 -15.77
N SER A 119 5.90 -5.50 -16.07
CA SER A 119 5.57 -6.82 -15.55
C SER A 119 5.67 -6.87 -14.02
N VAL A 120 4.89 -7.74 -13.38
CA VAL A 120 4.98 -7.99 -11.92
C VAL A 120 6.41 -8.33 -11.52
N THR A 121 7.12 -9.12 -12.34
CA THR A 121 8.54 -9.46 -12.13
C THR A 121 9.44 -8.23 -12.07
N ARG A 122 9.18 -7.19 -12.86
CA ARG A 122 9.98 -5.95 -12.83
C ARG A 122 9.68 -5.10 -11.59
N VAL A 123 8.41 -5.07 -11.17
CA VAL A 123 7.95 -4.23 -10.05
C VAL A 123 8.33 -4.83 -8.69
N ASN A 124 8.17 -6.15 -8.53
CA ASN A 124 8.20 -6.79 -7.21
C ASN A 124 9.59 -7.24 -6.76
N GLN A 125 10.63 -7.20 -7.61
CA GLN A 125 11.98 -7.66 -7.23
C GLN A 125 13.08 -6.82 -7.89
N LEU A 126 14.30 -6.96 -7.38
CA LEU A 126 15.50 -6.29 -7.91
C LEU A 126 16.23 -7.14 -8.97
N TYR A 127 15.97 -8.44 -9.03
CA TYR A 127 16.78 -9.40 -9.78
C TYR A 127 16.84 -9.06 -11.28
N GLY A 128 18.07 -9.00 -11.81
CA GLY A 128 18.38 -8.72 -13.22
C GLY A 128 18.52 -7.24 -13.58
N HIS A 129 18.22 -6.32 -12.64
CA HIS A 129 18.25 -4.87 -12.83
C HIS A 129 18.67 -4.13 -11.55
N GLU A 130 19.46 -4.80 -10.70
CA GLU A 130 19.73 -4.39 -9.34
C GLU A 130 20.37 -3.00 -9.25
N GLU A 131 21.36 -2.74 -10.11
CA GLU A 131 22.11 -1.48 -10.09
C GLU A 131 21.20 -0.27 -10.33
N LEU A 132 20.45 -0.30 -11.43
CA LEU A 132 19.55 0.79 -11.80
C LEU A 132 18.41 0.94 -10.79
N ASP A 133 17.84 -0.17 -10.32
CA ASP A 133 16.74 -0.11 -9.34
C ASP A 133 17.20 0.41 -7.98
N ARG A 134 18.43 0.09 -7.55
CA ARG A 134 19.04 0.65 -6.33
C ARG A 134 19.25 2.16 -6.45
N LEU A 135 19.60 2.64 -7.64
CA LEU A 135 19.73 4.07 -7.92
C LEU A 135 18.38 4.77 -7.96
N HIS A 136 17.32 4.10 -8.40
CA HIS A 136 15.96 4.68 -8.46
C HIS A 136 15.23 4.63 -7.13
N ARG A 137 15.35 3.54 -6.37
CA ARG A 137 14.57 3.27 -5.14
C ARG A 137 15.25 3.84 -3.89
N LYS A 138 15.61 5.13 -3.94
CA LYS A 138 16.15 5.88 -2.81
C LYS A 138 15.06 6.14 -1.79
N ASP A 139 15.40 6.01 -0.50
CA ASP A 139 14.45 6.18 0.62
C ASP A 139 13.15 5.37 0.48
N ALA A 140 13.23 4.19 -0.14
CA ALA A 140 12.04 3.40 -0.44
C ALA A 140 11.30 2.93 0.82
N ARG A 141 9.96 3.01 0.79
CA ARG A 141 9.08 2.55 1.88
C ARG A 141 8.09 1.53 1.34
N PHE A 142 8.20 0.30 1.82
CA PHE A 142 7.38 -0.82 1.39
C PHE A 142 6.27 -1.10 2.40
N VAL A 143 5.09 -0.55 2.13
CA VAL A 143 3.96 -0.60 3.07
C VAL A 143 3.07 -1.79 2.76
N ASN A 144 2.87 -2.67 3.73
CA ASN A 144 1.97 -3.83 3.61
C ASN A 144 1.18 -4.05 4.89
N THR A 145 0.01 -4.68 4.79
CA THR A 145 -0.78 -5.09 5.96
C THR A 145 -0.45 -6.52 6.38
N ALA A 146 -0.48 -6.79 7.68
CA ALA A 146 -0.42 -8.13 8.26
C ALA A 146 -1.66 -8.40 9.11
N MET A 147 -1.98 -9.69 9.31
CA MET A 147 -3.05 -10.10 10.22
C MET A 147 -2.59 -10.08 11.67
N MET A 148 -1.38 -10.57 11.94
CA MET A 148 -0.79 -10.69 13.27
C MET A 148 0.73 -10.52 13.22
N MET A 149 1.33 -10.19 14.37
CA MET A 149 2.76 -10.24 14.56
C MET A 149 3.11 -10.93 15.88
N THR A 150 4.10 -11.82 15.86
CA THR A 150 4.62 -12.46 17.06
C THR A 150 5.52 -11.51 17.85
N LEU A 151 5.69 -11.71 19.17
CA LEU A 151 6.64 -10.95 19.99
C LEU A 151 8.11 -11.16 19.57
N PHE A 152 8.36 -12.07 18.64
CA PHE A 152 9.67 -12.29 18.02
C PHE A 152 9.86 -11.49 16.72
N GLY A 153 8.84 -10.77 16.26
CA GLY A 153 8.88 -9.97 15.02
C GLY A 153 8.54 -10.74 13.75
N GLY A 154 8.11 -12.00 13.85
CA GLY A 154 7.57 -12.73 12.69
C GLY A 154 6.13 -12.31 12.40
N ALA A 155 5.81 -12.00 11.14
CA ALA A 155 4.48 -11.55 10.72
C ALA A 155 3.66 -12.69 10.10
N VAL A 156 2.33 -12.59 10.23
CA VAL A 156 1.36 -13.54 9.66
C VAL A 156 0.38 -12.76 8.80
N SER A 157 0.23 -13.14 7.55
CA SER A 157 -0.57 -12.40 6.56
C SER A 157 -1.49 -13.27 5.70
N ASP A 158 -1.25 -14.59 5.62
CA ASP A 158 -1.88 -15.45 4.60
C ASP A 158 -2.61 -16.67 5.16
N GLN A 159 -2.19 -17.21 6.31
CA GLN A 159 -2.73 -18.47 6.83
C GLN A 159 -3.02 -18.44 8.33
N LEU A 160 -4.04 -19.17 8.74
CA LEU A 160 -4.37 -19.46 10.14
C LEU A 160 -3.57 -20.67 10.67
N ALA A 161 -3.46 -20.79 11.99
CA ALA A 161 -2.72 -21.86 12.66
C ALA A 161 -3.26 -23.27 12.37
N ASP A 162 -4.50 -23.40 11.90
CA ASP A 162 -5.11 -24.68 11.48
C ASP A 162 -4.94 -24.97 9.98
N GLY A 163 -4.08 -24.22 9.29
CA GLY A 163 -3.76 -24.40 7.88
C GLY A 163 -4.75 -23.74 6.91
N ARG A 164 -5.84 -23.14 7.40
CA ARG A 164 -6.78 -22.43 6.52
C ARG A 164 -6.12 -21.18 5.94
N VAL A 165 -6.10 -21.11 4.61
CA VAL A 165 -5.63 -19.94 3.85
C VAL A 165 -6.70 -18.87 3.89
N VAL A 166 -6.32 -17.67 4.32
CA VAL A 166 -7.17 -16.46 4.33
C VAL A 166 -6.97 -15.65 3.06
N SER A 167 -5.72 -15.54 2.61
CA SER A 167 -5.32 -14.87 1.39
C SER A 167 -4.01 -15.47 0.88
N GLY A 168 -3.64 -15.21 -0.37
CA GLY A 168 -2.28 -15.53 -0.83
C GLY A 168 -1.24 -14.59 -0.22
N VAL A 169 0.01 -15.03 -0.10
CA VAL A 169 1.15 -14.20 0.32
C VAL A 169 1.36 -13.01 -0.64
N GLY A 170 1.09 -13.22 -1.93
CA GLY A 170 1.31 -12.23 -2.98
C GLY A 170 2.76 -11.76 -3.04
N GLY A 171 2.96 -10.48 -3.38
CA GLY A 171 4.30 -9.86 -3.44
C GLY A 171 4.85 -9.37 -2.11
N GLN A 172 4.14 -9.59 -0.99
CA GLN A 172 4.51 -9.03 0.31
C GLN A 172 5.94 -9.41 0.70
N TYR A 173 6.27 -10.70 0.61
CA TYR A 173 7.63 -11.18 0.89
C TYR A 173 8.68 -10.50 0.02
N ASN A 174 8.40 -10.34 -1.29
CA ASN A 174 9.36 -9.75 -2.21
C ASN A 174 9.65 -8.28 -1.86
N PHE A 175 8.63 -7.50 -1.51
CA PHE A 175 8.82 -6.11 -1.08
C PHE A 175 9.53 -5.99 0.26
N VAL A 176 9.27 -6.89 1.21
CA VAL A 176 10.03 -6.93 2.47
C VAL A 176 11.50 -7.27 2.20
N SER A 177 11.77 -8.31 1.41
CA SER A 177 13.14 -8.69 1.04
C SER A 177 13.87 -7.55 0.31
N MET A 178 13.18 -6.87 -0.60
CA MET A 178 13.70 -5.69 -1.30
C MET A 178 14.06 -4.56 -0.36
N ALA A 179 13.25 -4.29 0.66
CA ALA A 179 13.54 -3.27 1.66
C ALA A 179 14.88 -3.53 2.37
N HIS A 180 15.16 -4.78 2.75
CA HIS A 180 16.42 -5.15 3.38
C HIS A 180 17.61 -5.13 2.42
N ALA A 181 17.36 -5.35 1.13
CA ALA A 181 18.39 -5.27 0.11
C ALA A 181 18.81 -3.82 -0.18
N LEU A 182 17.93 -2.83 0.02
CA LEU A 182 18.20 -1.41 -0.21
C LEU A 182 18.81 -0.77 1.06
N PRO A 183 19.93 -0.01 0.94
CA PRO A 183 20.59 0.58 2.11
C PRO A 183 19.72 1.52 2.95
N ASP A 184 18.85 2.27 2.28
CA ASP A 184 17.93 3.28 2.81
C ASP A 184 16.46 2.82 2.77
N GLY A 185 16.23 1.55 2.42
CA GLY A 185 14.90 0.96 2.29
C GLY A 185 14.34 0.47 3.62
N HIS A 186 13.01 0.61 3.78
CA HIS A 186 12.29 0.08 4.95
C HIS A 186 11.02 -0.69 4.58
N ALA A 187 10.78 -1.78 5.28
CA ALA A 187 9.54 -2.55 5.27
C ALA A 187 8.62 -2.10 6.41
N LEU A 188 7.44 -1.61 6.06
CA LEU A 188 6.46 -1.07 7.00
C LEU A 188 5.27 -2.02 7.02
N LEU A 189 5.17 -2.83 8.07
CA LEU A 189 4.04 -3.71 8.27
C LEU A 189 2.99 -3.03 9.15
N GLN A 190 1.73 -3.11 8.75
CA GLN A 190 0.63 -2.46 9.46
C GLN A 190 -0.40 -3.49 9.89
N LEU A 191 -0.88 -3.39 11.12
CA LEU A 191 -1.99 -4.22 11.61
C LEU A 191 -2.84 -3.44 12.62
N ARG A 192 -4.11 -3.80 12.72
CA ARG A 192 -4.92 -3.38 13.87
C ARG A 192 -4.42 -4.11 15.11
N SER A 193 -4.18 -3.40 16.20
CA SER A 193 -3.64 -3.97 17.44
C SER A 193 -4.52 -5.06 18.02
N THR A 194 -5.82 -5.03 17.70
CA THR A 194 -6.77 -6.09 18.01
C THR A 194 -7.50 -6.61 16.78
N ARG A 195 -7.94 -7.86 16.87
CA ARG A 195 -8.85 -8.52 15.93
C ARG A 195 -10.07 -9.04 16.69
N GLU A 196 -11.20 -9.17 16.01
CA GLU A 196 -12.38 -9.81 16.58
C GLU A 196 -12.41 -11.31 16.24
N GLU A 197 -12.62 -12.14 17.25
CA GLU A 197 -12.84 -13.57 17.09
C GLU A 197 -14.05 -13.97 17.95
N ARG A 198 -15.10 -14.52 17.33
CA ARG A 198 -16.36 -14.91 18.00
C ARG A 198 -16.97 -13.78 18.86
N GLY A 199 -16.88 -12.54 18.37
CA GLY A 199 -17.42 -11.35 19.05
C GLY A 199 -16.65 -10.92 20.30
N ARG A 200 -15.40 -11.38 20.46
CA ARG A 200 -14.48 -10.93 21.51
C ARG A 200 -13.21 -10.35 20.88
N PRO A 201 -12.63 -9.30 21.48
CA PRO A 201 -11.34 -8.80 21.03
C PRO A 201 -10.22 -9.76 21.42
N HIS A 202 -9.27 -9.94 20.51
CA HIS A 202 -8.01 -10.64 20.72
C HIS A 202 -6.87 -9.74 20.25
N SER A 203 -5.73 -9.79 20.95
CA SER A 203 -4.52 -9.09 20.49
C SER A 203 -4.04 -9.67 19.16
N SER A 204 -3.77 -8.80 18.19
CA SER A 204 -3.09 -9.14 16.94
C SER A 204 -1.57 -9.26 17.13
N ILE A 205 -1.05 -8.67 18.20
CA ILE A 205 0.31 -8.94 18.68
C ILE A 205 0.25 -10.15 19.62
N VAL A 206 0.85 -11.26 19.21
CA VAL A 206 0.75 -12.55 19.88
C VAL A 206 2.11 -13.01 20.40
N PHE A 207 2.16 -13.87 21.41
CA PHE A 207 3.43 -14.40 21.88
C PHE A 207 4.13 -15.25 20.79
N ASN A 208 3.40 -16.20 20.22
CA ASN A 208 3.84 -17.05 19.11
C ASN A 208 2.66 -17.37 18.18
N TYR A 209 2.96 -17.89 16.98
CA TYR A 209 1.96 -18.37 16.03
C TYR A 209 2.49 -19.58 15.26
N GLY A 210 1.60 -20.47 14.83
CA GLY A 210 1.97 -21.73 14.15
C GLY A 210 2.39 -21.57 12.69
N HIS A 211 2.25 -20.37 12.13
CA HIS A 211 2.59 -20.04 10.75
C HIS A 211 3.24 -18.66 10.70
N ILE A 212 4.16 -18.43 9.77
CA ILE A 212 4.85 -17.14 9.61
C ILE A 212 5.05 -16.87 8.11
N THR A 213 4.47 -15.76 7.64
CA THR A 213 4.63 -15.30 6.26
C THR A 213 5.95 -14.55 6.08
N ILE A 214 6.23 -13.63 7.01
CA ILE A 214 7.46 -12.84 7.02
C ILE A 214 8.30 -13.30 8.20
N PRO A 215 9.43 -13.98 7.96
CA PRO A 215 10.26 -14.52 9.03
C PRO A 215 10.90 -13.40 9.85
N ARG A 216 11.13 -13.67 11.14
CA ARG A 216 11.59 -12.66 12.11
C ARG A 216 12.89 -11.94 11.74
N HIS A 217 13.75 -12.52 10.91
CA HIS A 217 15.00 -11.88 10.50
C HIS A 217 14.78 -10.74 9.50
N LEU A 218 13.61 -10.69 8.85
CA LEU A 218 13.20 -9.60 7.97
C LEU A 218 12.30 -8.57 8.69
N ARG A 219 12.23 -8.61 10.03
CA ARG A 219 11.49 -7.59 10.80
C ARG A 219 12.13 -6.21 10.60
N ASP A 220 11.28 -5.20 10.51
CA ASP A 220 11.70 -3.81 10.31
C ASP A 220 10.78 -2.88 11.10
N ILE A 221 9.73 -2.33 10.51
CA ILE A 221 8.80 -1.44 11.23
C ILE A 221 7.42 -2.10 11.34
N LEU A 222 6.85 -2.11 12.55
CA LEU A 222 5.42 -2.40 12.76
C LEU A 222 4.66 -1.13 13.14
N ILE A 223 3.50 -0.92 12.53
CA ILE A 223 2.59 0.19 12.81
C ILE A 223 1.25 -0.36 13.27
N THR A 224 0.76 0.14 14.41
CA THR A 224 -0.62 -0.04 14.87
C THR A 224 -1.30 1.31 15.01
N GLU A 225 -2.59 1.32 15.33
CA GLU A 225 -3.32 2.53 15.68
C GLU A 225 -2.75 3.26 16.92
N TYR A 226 -1.87 2.63 17.70
CA TYR A 226 -1.28 3.19 18.92
C TYR A 226 0.15 3.69 18.75
N GLY A 227 0.81 3.41 17.62
CA GLY A 227 2.16 3.90 17.38
C GLY A 227 2.98 3.04 16.43
N ILE A 228 4.28 3.33 16.43
CA ILE A 228 5.27 2.73 15.55
C ILE A 228 6.32 2.00 16.41
N ALA A 229 6.50 0.71 16.16
CA ALA A 229 7.56 -0.09 16.73
C ALA A 229 8.65 -0.31 15.66
N ASP A 230 9.79 0.34 15.85
CA ASP A 230 11.02 0.06 15.10
C ASP A 230 11.69 -1.20 15.66
N LEU A 231 11.96 -2.19 14.82
CA LEU A 231 12.44 -3.53 15.21
C LEU A 231 13.76 -3.92 14.53
N ARG A 232 14.22 -3.18 13.52
CA ARG A 232 15.39 -3.55 12.72
C ARG A 232 16.65 -3.46 13.59
N GLY A 233 17.50 -4.48 13.53
CA GLY A 233 18.75 -4.53 14.31
C GLY A 233 18.59 -4.72 15.83
N LYS A 234 17.37 -4.72 16.36
CA LYS A 234 17.10 -4.89 17.79
C LYS A 234 17.24 -6.35 18.24
N THR A 235 17.56 -6.57 19.51
CA THR A 235 17.54 -7.88 20.17
C THR A 235 16.10 -8.38 20.34
N ASP A 236 15.93 -9.68 20.60
CA ASP A 236 14.59 -10.24 20.85
C ASP A 236 13.88 -9.60 22.06
N SER A 237 14.63 -9.18 23.08
CA SER A 237 14.03 -8.52 24.25
C SER A 237 13.55 -7.11 23.93
N GLU A 238 14.31 -6.36 23.14
CA GLU A 238 13.93 -5.01 22.71
C GLU A 238 12.75 -5.06 21.73
N VAL A 239 12.71 -6.07 20.85
CA VAL A 239 11.57 -6.29 19.95
C VAL A 239 10.31 -6.65 20.72
N ALA A 240 10.39 -7.56 21.70
CA ALA A 240 9.25 -7.89 22.54
C ALA A 240 8.72 -6.65 23.28
N ALA A 241 9.61 -5.80 23.83
CA ALA A 241 9.23 -4.55 24.49
C ALA A 241 8.54 -3.59 23.51
N ALA A 242 9.17 -3.27 22.37
CA ALA A 242 8.63 -2.34 21.38
C ALA A 242 7.27 -2.79 20.82
N LEU A 243 7.09 -4.09 20.58
CA LEU A 243 5.80 -4.63 20.14
C LEU A 243 4.72 -4.51 21.22
N ILE A 244 5.05 -4.77 22.49
CA ILE A 244 4.09 -4.61 23.59
C ILE A 244 3.70 -3.14 23.77
N GLU A 245 4.62 -2.20 23.55
CA GLU A 245 4.37 -0.76 23.67
C GLU A 245 3.36 -0.24 22.64
N VAL A 246 3.22 -0.90 21.48
CA VAL A 246 2.19 -0.59 20.47
C VAL A 246 1.00 -1.58 20.47
N ALA A 247 0.96 -2.48 21.46
CA ALA A 247 -0.17 -3.36 21.69
C ALA A 247 -1.29 -2.65 22.46
N ASP A 248 -2.51 -3.12 22.28
CA ASP A 248 -3.68 -2.66 23.01
C ASP A 248 -3.52 -2.96 24.51
N SER A 249 -3.74 -1.95 25.35
CA SER A 249 -3.45 -2.00 26.78
C SER A 249 -4.26 -3.06 27.52
N ARG A 250 -5.39 -3.53 26.98
CA ARG A 250 -6.14 -4.68 27.52
C ARG A 250 -5.33 -5.99 27.49
N PHE A 251 -4.30 -6.10 26.66
CA PHE A 251 -3.51 -7.33 26.47
C PHE A 251 -2.03 -7.19 26.87
N GLN A 252 -1.53 -5.96 27.07
CA GLN A 252 -0.11 -5.70 27.40
C GLN A 252 0.39 -6.52 28.60
N ASP A 253 -0.34 -6.53 29.72
CA ASP A 253 0.11 -7.24 30.92
C ASP A 253 0.22 -8.75 30.71
N ALA A 254 -0.69 -9.34 29.94
CA ALA A 254 -0.63 -10.76 29.61
C ALA A 254 0.57 -11.08 28.69
N LEU A 255 0.87 -10.20 27.74
CA LEU A 255 2.05 -10.31 26.87
C LEU A 255 3.35 -10.20 27.67
N VAL A 256 3.45 -9.21 28.58
CA VAL A 256 4.61 -9.05 29.47
C VAL A 256 4.82 -10.29 30.32
N ARG A 257 3.76 -10.82 30.96
CA ARG A 257 3.87 -12.04 31.78
C ARG A 257 4.41 -13.22 30.96
N LYS A 258 3.85 -13.47 29.77
CA LYS A 258 4.30 -14.56 28.89
C LYS A 258 5.77 -14.38 28.46
N ALA A 259 6.14 -13.15 28.07
CA ALA A 259 7.51 -12.86 27.65
C ALA A 259 8.52 -13.00 28.79
N LYS A 260 8.18 -12.57 30.03
CA LYS A 260 9.02 -12.80 31.22
C LYS A 260 9.17 -14.28 31.55
N GLN A 261 8.07 -15.04 31.53
CA GLN A 261 8.10 -16.49 31.78
C GLN A 261 8.99 -17.24 30.78
N ALA A 262 9.03 -16.79 29.52
CA ALA A 262 9.88 -17.35 28.48
C ALA A 262 11.31 -16.81 28.47
N GLY A 263 11.70 -15.97 29.43
CA GLY A 263 13.04 -15.35 29.47
C GLY A 263 13.30 -14.33 28.35
N LYS A 264 12.24 -13.80 27.74
CA LYS A 264 12.30 -12.84 26.62
C LYS A 264 12.20 -11.38 27.06
N LEU A 265 11.87 -11.13 28.32
CA LEU A 265 11.96 -9.81 28.93
C LEU A 265 12.62 -9.93 30.30
N ARG A 266 13.33 -8.87 30.71
CA ARG A 266 13.87 -8.76 32.07
C ARG A 266 12.74 -8.84 33.10
N LYS A 267 13.04 -9.42 34.27
CA LYS A 267 12.06 -9.61 35.36
C LYS A 267 11.46 -8.28 35.85
N ASP A 268 12.25 -7.22 35.82
CA ASP A 268 11.90 -5.86 36.25
C ASP A 268 11.24 -5.01 35.16
N TYR A 269 11.21 -5.45 33.89
CA TYR A 269 10.61 -4.69 32.80
C TYR A 269 9.15 -4.34 33.11
N LYS A 270 8.80 -3.08 32.88
CA LYS A 270 7.43 -2.56 32.92
C LYS A 270 7.21 -1.79 31.63
N VAL A 271 6.01 -1.91 31.05
CA VAL A 271 5.62 -1.06 29.91
C VAL A 271 5.65 0.40 30.39
N PRO A 272 6.38 1.29 29.70
CA PRO A 272 6.45 2.70 30.06
C PRO A 272 5.07 3.36 30.08
N GLU A 273 4.88 4.33 30.99
CA GLU A 273 3.56 4.92 31.27
C GLU A 273 2.89 5.54 30.03
N GLN A 274 3.67 6.17 29.15
CA GLN A 274 3.16 6.78 27.93
C GLN A 274 2.47 5.78 26.98
N PHE A 275 2.75 4.48 27.12
CA PHE A 275 2.17 3.40 26.30
C PHE A 275 1.06 2.63 27.03
N ARG A 276 0.67 3.04 28.24
CA ARG A 276 -0.34 2.35 29.06
C ARG A 276 -1.78 2.75 28.74
N ASN A 277 -1.97 3.74 27.88
CA ASN A 277 -3.29 4.26 27.50
C ASN A 277 -3.70 3.91 26.07
N ASN A 278 -3.24 2.75 25.57
CA ASN A 278 -3.52 2.24 24.23
C ASN A 278 -4.89 1.56 24.19
N TYR A 279 -5.96 2.35 24.28
CA TYR A 279 -7.35 1.87 24.25
C TYR A 279 -8.12 2.43 23.05
N PRO A 280 -9.11 1.68 22.52
CA PRO A 280 -9.96 2.17 21.43
C PRO A 280 -10.64 3.50 21.77
N GLU A 281 -11.04 3.69 23.02
CA GLU A 281 -11.67 4.90 23.54
C GLU A 281 -10.74 6.11 23.45
N THR A 282 -9.43 5.93 23.71
CA THR A 282 -8.42 6.98 23.56
C THR A 282 -8.34 7.47 22.12
N ILE A 283 -8.29 6.54 21.16
CA ILE A 283 -8.27 6.89 19.72
C ILE A 283 -9.58 7.57 19.32
N GLN A 284 -10.72 7.06 19.77
CA GLN A 284 -12.02 7.66 19.47
C GLN A 284 -12.13 9.10 19.99
N ALA A 285 -11.67 9.36 21.22
CA ALA A 285 -11.64 10.70 21.80
C ALA A 285 -10.77 11.66 20.98
N HIS A 286 -9.57 11.23 20.57
CA HIS A 286 -8.69 12.04 19.72
C HIS A 286 -9.30 12.31 18.34
N MET A 287 -9.97 11.32 17.75
CA MET A 287 -10.57 11.44 16.42
C MET A 287 -11.89 12.21 16.43
N ALA A 288 -12.60 12.30 17.56
CA ALA A 288 -13.90 12.97 17.66
C ALA A 288 -13.82 14.43 17.21
N ARG A 289 -12.79 15.17 17.68
CA ARG A 289 -12.55 16.56 17.28
C ARG A 289 -12.35 16.67 15.76
N LEU A 290 -11.46 15.86 15.20
CA LEU A 290 -11.12 15.92 13.78
C LEU A 290 -12.32 15.52 12.88
N ARG A 291 -13.18 14.62 13.37
CA ARG A 291 -14.45 14.30 12.69
C ARG A 291 -15.44 15.46 12.74
N SER A 292 -15.57 16.15 13.87
CA SER A 292 -16.43 17.34 13.96
C SER A 292 -15.96 18.49 13.06
N GLU A 293 -14.66 18.53 12.76
CA GLU A 293 -14.06 19.46 11.79
C GLU A 293 -14.17 18.98 10.33
N GLY A 294 -14.77 17.80 10.09
CA GLY A 294 -14.96 17.25 8.74
C GLY A 294 -13.72 16.58 8.12
N LEU A 295 -12.62 16.42 8.87
CA LEU A 295 -11.31 15.98 8.34
C LEU A 295 -11.16 14.45 8.19
N PHE A 296 -12.11 13.65 8.68
CA PHE A 296 -12.09 12.18 8.60
C PHE A 296 -13.44 11.61 8.17
N GLN A 297 -13.73 11.71 6.87
CA GLN A 297 -14.92 11.08 6.31
C GLN A 297 -14.84 9.55 6.43
N PRO A 298 -15.96 8.87 6.73
CA PRO A 298 -15.99 7.42 6.88
C PRO A 298 -15.77 6.72 5.53
N LEU A 299 -14.93 5.68 5.54
CA LEU A 299 -14.75 4.78 4.41
C LEU A 299 -16.07 4.08 4.01
N PRO A 300 -16.23 3.70 2.73
CA PRO A 300 -15.24 3.78 1.63
C PRO A 300 -15.19 5.15 0.89
N PHE A 301 -13.99 5.57 0.46
CA PHE A 301 -13.79 6.74 -0.41
C PHE A 301 -13.97 6.33 -1.87
N GLY A 302 -15.13 6.65 -2.46
CA GLY A 302 -15.48 6.13 -3.78
C GLY A 302 -15.70 4.61 -3.71
N THR A 303 -16.92 4.16 -3.97
CA THR A 303 -17.27 2.74 -3.83
C THR A 303 -18.22 2.33 -4.92
N ASP A 304 -18.13 1.06 -5.31
CA ASP A 304 -19.09 0.45 -6.22
C ASP A 304 -20.34 -0.04 -5.49
N PHE A 305 -20.34 0.02 -4.15
CA PHE A 305 -21.52 -0.29 -3.37
C PHE A 305 -22.55 0.83 -3.52
N THR A 306 -23.80 0.45 -3.79
CA THR A 306 -24.91 1.40 -3.68
C THR A 306 -25.11 1.82 -2.23
N ASP A 307 -25.84 2.92 -2.00
CA ASP A 307 -26.22 3.33 -0.64
C ASP A 307 -26.95 2.20 0.10
N GLU A 308 -27.77 1.42 -0.60
CA GLU A 308 -28.44 0.25 -0.03
C GLU A 308 -27.45 -0.83 0.43
N GLU A 309 -26.43 -1.09 -0.38
CA GLU A 309 -25.41 -2.10 -0.10
C GLU A 309 -24.49 -1.70 1.05
N LEU A 310 -24.20 -0.40 1.21
CA LEU A 310 -23.44 0.09 2.36
C LEU A 310 -24.20 -0.11 3.67
N VAL A 311 -25.51 0.17 3.68
CA VAL A 311 -26.38 -0.10 4.83
C VAL A 311 -26.51 -1.59 5.09
N LEU A 312 -26.71 -2.40 4.04
CA LEU A 312 -26.75 -3.87 4.13
C LEU A 312 -25.44 -4.43 4.69
N GLY A 313 -24.29 -3.94 4.23
CA GLY A 313 -22.98 -4.38 4.72
C GLY A 313 -22.83 -4.17 6.22
N LYS A 314 -23.29 -3.03 6.75
CA LYS A 314 -23.34 -2.76 8.21
C LYS A 314 -24.28 -3.74 8.92
N ALA A 315 -25.49 -3.95 8.38
CA ALA A 315 -26.48 -4.85 8.95
C ALA A 315 -25.98 -6.30 8.99
N LEU A 316 -25.45 -6.81 7.88
CA LEU A 316 -24.92 -8.17 7.77
C LEU A 316 -23.71 -8.39 8.69
N LYS A 317 -22.82 -7.40 8.82
CA LYS A 317 -21.69 -7.48 9.76
C LYS A 317 -22.18 -7.55 11.21
N SER A 318 -23.16 -6.73 11.57
CA SER A 318 -23.80 -6.78 12.90
C SER A 318 -24.48 -8.12 13.16
N LEU A 319 -25.23 -8.63 12.17
CA LEU A 319 -25.87 -9.95 12.23
C LEU A 319 -24.86 -11.07 12.40
N LYS A 320 -23.76 -11.07 11.64
CA LYS A 320 -22.67 -12.04 11.78
C LYS A 320 -22.10 -12.03 13.20
N ASN A 321 -21.90 -10.84 13.77
CA ASN A 321 -21.41 -10.69 15.14
C ASN A 321 -22.42 -11.18 16.19
N LYS A 322 -23.73 -10.97 15.97
CA LYS A 322 -24.80 -11.46 16.84
C LYS A 322 -25.05 -12.97 16.69
N ALA A 323 -24.86 -13.52 15.50
CA ALA A 323 -24.98 -14.94 15.18
C ALA A 323 -23.99 -15.82 15.95
N ALA A 324 -22.89 -15.24 16.44
CA ALA A 324 -21.99 -15.90 17.38
C ALA A 324 -22.64 -16.25 18.74
N SER A 325 -23.85 -15.78 19.03
CA SER A 325 -24.57 -16.07 20.28
C SER A 325 -26.05 -16.41 20.04
N LYS A 326 -26.46 -17.63 20.43
CA LYS A 326 -27.86 -18.09 20.36
C LYS A 326 -28.83 -17.15 21.10
N ARG A 327 -28.41 -16.59 22.25
CA ARG A 327 -29.19 -15.63 23.02
C ARG A 327 -29.43 -14.32 22.26
N ARG A 328 -28.40 -13.78 21.59
CA ARG A 328 -28.51 -12.53 20.82
C ARG A 328 -29.40 -12.72 19.59
N ILE A 329 -29.33 -13.87 18.93
CA ILE A 329 -30.25 -14.23 17.83
C ILE A 329 -31.69 -14.33 18.33
N LEU A 330 -31.92 -15.00 19.46
CA LEU A 330 -33.27 -15.08 20.03
C LEU A 330 -33.83 -13.69 20.39
N GLN A 331 -33.00 -12.83 21.00
CA GLN A 331 -33.38 -11.44 21.28
C GLN A 331 -33.74 -10.65 20.02
N LEU A 332 -33.00 -10.83 18.92
CA LEU A 332 -33.33 -10.23 17.63
C LEU A 332 -34.67 -10.71 17.07
N LEU A 333 -34.97 -12.01 17.19
CA LEU A 333 -36.23 -12.60 16.70
C LEU A 333 -37.45 -12.15 17.51
N LEU A 334 -37.25 -11.89 18.81
CA LEU A 334 -38.27 -11.39 19.73
C LEU A 334 -38.56 -9.89 19.56
N ARG A 335 -37.67 -9.13 18.91
CA ARG A 335 -37.97 -7.73 18.58
C ARG A 335 -39.17 -7.68 17.64
N PRO A 336 -40.07 -6.69 17.81
CA PRO A 336 -41.11 -6.45 16.84
C PRO A 336 -40.42 -6.22 15.49
N ALA A 337 -40.76 -7.03 14.49
CA ALA A 337 -40.32 -6.77 13.13
C ALA A 337 -40.80 -5.36 12.80
N GLY A 338 -39.86 -4.43 12.59
CA GLY A 338 -40.19 -3.03 12.36
C GLY A 338 -41.31 -2.94 11.33
N ARG A 339 -42.45 -2.38 11.73
CA ARG A 339 -43.49 -1.98 10.78
C ARG A 339 -42.98 -0.72 10.11
N SER A 340 -42.26 -0.88 9.02
CA SER A 340 -41.84 0.23 8.17
C SER A 340 -42.27 -0.09 6.75
N GLY A 341 -43.43 0.46 6.37
CA GLY A 341 -43.98 0.31 5.02
C GLY A 341 -42.94 0.76 3.98
N GLY A 342 -42.74 -0.05 2.93
CA GLY A 342 -41.90 0.23 1.75
C GLY A 342 -40.40 0.43 1.98
N ALA A 343 -39.97 1.01 3.11
CA ALA A 343 -38.61 1.50 3.34
C ALA A 343 -37.56 0.39 3.46
N LEU A 344 -37.96 -0.82 3.87
CA LEU A 344 -37.05 -1.97 3.96
C LEU A 344 -36.98 -2.79 2.65
N GLU A 345 -37.88 -2.54 1.71
CA GLU A 345 -38.05 -3.34 0.51
C GLU A 345 -36.83 -3.31 -0.43
N PRO A 346 -36.16 -2.15 -0.68
CA PRO A 346 -34.97 -2.11 -1.52
C PRO A 346 -33.85 -3.04 -1.01
N TYR A 347 -33.66 -3.10 0.31
CA TYR A 347 -32.63 -3.94 0.94
C TYR A 347 -32.99 -5.43 0.86
N LEU A 348 -34.25 -5.78 1.06
CA LEU A 348 -34.73 -7.16 0.95
C LEU A 348 -34.66 -7.65 -0.50
N ARG A 349 -35.06 -6.80 -1.46
CA ARG A 349 -34.92 -7.10 -2.89
C ARG A 349 -33.47 -7.34 -3.27
N ARG A 350 -32.54 -6.48 -2.83
CA ARG A 350 -31.10 -6.65 -3.09
C ARG A 350 -30.55 -7.98 -2.56
N MET A 351 -31.10 -8.48 -1.45
CA MET A 351 -30.74 -9.77 -0.84
C MET A 351 -31.55 -10.97 -1.39
N GLY A 352 -32.50 -10.76 -2.31
CA GLY A 352 -33.40 -11.81 -2.79
C GLY A 352 -34.44 -12.28 -1.76
N LEU A 353 -34.75 -11.46 -0.75
CA LEU A 353 -35.59 -11.77 0.41
C LEU A 353 -36.92 -10.98 0.44
N GLU A 354 -37.34 -10.41 -0.69
CA GLU A 354 -38.61 -9.67 -0.84
C GLU A 354 -39.82 -10.60 -0.66
N ALA A 355 -39.77 -11.80 -1.25
CA ALA A 355 -40.80 -12.83 -1.17
C ALA A 355 -40.21 -14.20 -0.76
N PRO A 356 -39.86 -14.39 0.53
CA PRO A 356 -39.20 -15.61 1.00
C PRO A 356 -40.12 -16.83 0.91
N LYS A 357 -39.69 -17.83 0.13
CA LYS A 357 -40.44 -19.06 -0.17
C LYS A 357 -40.18 -20.16 0.85
N THR A 358 -38.95 -20.25 1.36
CA THR A 358 -38.54 -21.28 2.33
C THR A 358 -38.61 -20.79 3.77
N LEU A 359 -38.65 -21.71 4.74
CA LEU A 359 -38.57 -21.37 6.17
C LEU A 359 -37.25 -20.68 6.52
N GLU A 360 -36.16 -21.10 5.88
CA GLU A 360 -34.84 -20.50 6.04
C GLU A 360 -34.80 -19.06 5.54
N GLU A 361 -35.31 -18.80 4.33
CA GLU A 361 -35.41 -17.44 3.78
C GLU A 361 -36.29 -16.53 4.64
N ARG A 362 -37.39 -17.06 5.19
CA ARG A 362 -38.27 -16.31 6.09
C ARG A 362 -37.55 -15.93 7.39
N LEU A 363 -36.73 -16.84 7.92
CA LEU A 363 -35.93 -16.58 9.11
C LEU A 363 -34.86 -15.52 8.83
N TYR A 364 -34.12 -15.62 7.72
CA TYR A 364 -33.13 -14.62 7.32
C TYR A 364 -33.76 -13.26 7.06
N ALA A 365 -34.89 -13.20 6.34
CA ALA A 365 -35.63 -11.97 6.09
C ALA A 365 -36.05 -11.30 7.41
N ARG A 366 -36.53 -12.09 8.39
CA ARG A 366 -36.91 -11.58 9.71
C ARG A 366 -35.73 -11.00 10.48
N LEU A 367 -34.60 -11.71 10.52
CA LEU A 367 -33.38 -11.25 11.17
C LEU A 367 -32.84 -9.97 10.53
N LEU A 368 -32.83 -9.91 9.20
CA LEU A 368 -32.39 -8.74 8.45
C LEU A 368 -33.29 -7.52 8.68
N ARG A 369 -34.62 -7.70 8.66
CA ARG A 369 -35.56 -6.62 8.99
C ARG A 369 -35.36 -6.06 10.39
N ALA A 370 -35.14 -6.94 11.38
CA ALA A 370 -34.91 -6.53 12.76
C ALA A 370 -33.60 -5.73 12.92
N GLU A 371 -32.56 -6.09 12.17
CA GLU A 371 -31.29 -5.36 12.21
C GLU A 371 -31.35 -4.02 11.47
N LEU A 372 -31.88 -4.01 10.25
CA LEU A 372 -32.04 -2.79 9.46
C LEU A 372 -32.92 -1.78 10.19
N GLY A 373 -34.03 -2.22 10.78
CA GLY A 373 -34.87 -1.34 11.60
C GLY A 373 -34.12 -0.73 12.78
N SER A 374 -33.17 -1.45 13.39
CA SER A 374 -32.35 -0.93 14.48
C SER A 374 -31.32 0.09 14.02
N LEU A 375 -30.75 -0.07 12.82
CA LEU A 375 -29.72 0.81 12.26
C LEU A 375 -30.30 2.09 11.64
N MET A 376 -31.52 2.03 11.13
CA MET A 376 -32.19 3.19 10.51
C MET A 376 -32.94 4.06 11.54
N SER A 377 -33.12 3.56 12.76
CA SER A 377 -33.76 4.31 13.87
C SER A 377 -32.74 4.99 14.81
N SER A 378 -31.45 4.83 14.55
CA SER A 378 -30.31 5.33 15.32
C SER A 378 -29.50 6.33 14.50
#